data_AF-A0A812W3K0-F1
#
_entry.id   AF-A0A812W3K0-F1
#
_cell.length_a   1.000
_cell.length_b   1.000
_cell.length_c   1.000
_cell.angle_alpha   90.00
_cell.angle_beta   90.00
_cell.angle_gamma   90.00
#
_symmetry.space_group_name_H-M   'P 1'
#
loop_
_entity.id
_entity.type
_entity.pdbx_description
1 polymer ?
#
loop_
_entity_poly.entity_id
_entity_poly.type
_entity_poly.pdbx_seq_one_letter_code
_entity_poly.pdbx_strand_id
1 'polypeptide(L)'
;MCAVHKVNMWVPLLLVIPVSLAQMSVLYIITFKSPEYLFASGRWLLPVSASKSLNAMKAFASILMLGQIAEEFYEIGESASVLRRCRLVKTWRFYACWLVVAMQYLLAMAVLVASDHLILSREKPIEPLWITYYVFMTLNFDNMLVRFISYVQTLERSPTWKVDVYEPTSPTSTQGAKRSDHIQRLLLVWIPVSMAIMLLFGNQVFNKLPITVLRFGWVTNDNPVVMMTPSMGLPHSCCAAEAVWHGNSTVSDDVVRFSVPCLSRDAPEDHKPAPVVYWVAWPRRKGTPTSLQVLEGRGADGSHGMVSGRATATPLQLTSWLHRNGYQAGQAQEVFDALTEPTKGFGMYRHTFPYVAEFAVKNWPWKENAAIYAIAVNKQSGALSPEPVASDVLILFSGRCGMVHDVSRVGNLVFTAKNLANVNDARKVLRLPKMVPVFRAAISARSARYGRRKGAMMEDAKLDTDFGITPSGHCAMCGSGCVECTVAGSCEKCKGGFVLVNGACQACGDKCGKCETSGPGSCDDFGARSVFLVRLICDSGPGWLQDSLVCRPCSDPECTSCDREGPGSCDDEVLQ
;
A
#
# COMPACT_ATOMS: atom_id res chain seq x y z
N MET A 1 -18.18 11.12 66.63
CA MET A 1 -18.90 11.46 65.38
C MET A 1 -17.87 11.56 64.26
N CYS A 2 -17.62 10.46 63.54
CA CYS A 2 -16.78 10.51 62.36
C CYS A 2 -17.65 10.98 61.19
N ALA A 3 -17.31 12.12 60.60
CA ALA A 3 -17.93 12.57 59.36
C ALA A 3 -17.64 11.52 58.28
N VAL A 4 -18.62 10.65 58.01
CA VAL A 4 -18.57 9.75 56.87
C VAL A 4 -18.63 10.63 55.64
N HIS A 5 -17.47 10.90 55.05
CA HIS A 5 -17.40 11.55 53.75
C HIS A 5 -18.17 10.67 52.77
N LYS A 6 -19.34 11.14 52.35
CA LYS A 6 -20.08 10.59 51.22
C LYS A 6 -19.15 10.67 50.01
N VAL A 7 -18.55 9.55 49.63
CA VAL A 7 -17.85 9.49 48.36
C VAL A 7 -18.93 9.61 47.30
N ASN A 8 -18.78 10.60 46.43
CA ASN A 8 -19.77 10.84 45.40
C ASN A 8 -19.78 9.62 44.46
N MET A 9 -20.91 8.91 44.42
CA MET A 9 -21.17 7.78 43.51
C MET A 9 -20.91 8.09 42.02
N TRP A 10 -20.72 9.36 41.68
CA TRP A 10 -20.25 9.84 40.39
C TRP A 10 -18.82 9.41 40.05
N VAL A 11 -17.96 9.13 41.04
CA VAL A 11 -16.55 8.79 40.79
C VAL A 11 -16.40 7.47 40.01
N PRO A 12 -17.05 6.34 40.40
CA PRO A 12 -17.07 5.14 39.57
C PRO A 12 -17.63 5.36 38.17
N LEU A 13 -18.73 6.12 38.04
CA LEU A 13 -19.35 6.41 36.75
C LEU A 13 -18.39 7.18 35.82
N LEU A 14 -17.68 8.15 36.39
CA LEU A 14 -16.66 8.95 35.69
C LEU A 14 -15.42 8.14 35.30
N LEU A 15 -15.16 7.00 35.95
CA LEU A 15 -14.05 6.10 35.59
C LEU A 15 -14.45 5.07 34.52
N VAL A 16 -15.66 4.53 34.57
CA VAL A 16 -16.12 3.52 33.59
C VAL A 16 -16.21 4.13 32.19
N ILE A 17 -16.80 5.31 32.05
CA ILE A 17 -17.00 5.97 30.74
C ILE A 17 -15.69 6.12 29.94
N PRO A 18 -14.61 6.74 30.45
CA PRO A 18 -13.38 6.91 29.70
C PRO A 18 -12.69 5.57 29.39
N VAL A 19 -12.80 4.57 30.27
CA VAL A 19 -12.24 3.23 30.00
C VAL A 19 -13.00 2.55 28.88
N SER A 20 -14.34 2.53 28.94
CA SER A 20 -15.15 1.97 27.85
C SER A 20 -14.92 2.70 26.53
N LEU A 21 -14.78 4.04 26.54
CA LEU A 21 -14.44 4.80 25.33
C LEU A 21 -13.05 4.46 24.80
N ALA A 22 -12.05 4.30 25.67
CA ALA A 22 -10.70 3.92 25.29
C ALA A 22 -10.68 2.53 24.64
N GLN A 23 -11.40 1.56 25.23
CA GLN A 23 -11.49 0.22 24.69
C GLN A 23 -12.27 0.15 23.39
N MET A 24 -13.41 0.82 23.31
CA MET A 24 -14.16 0.94 22.05
C MET A 24 -13.30 1.59 20.96
N SER A 25 -12.47 2.58 21.31
CA SER A 25 -11.54 3.20 20.37
C SER A 25 -10.45 2.23 19.90
N VAL A 26 -9.87 1.44 20.82
CA VAL A 26 -8.88 0.41 20.48
C VAL A 26 -9.49 -0.67 19.61
N LEU A 27 -10.65 -1.20 20.00
CA LEU A 27 -11.40 -2.19 19.21
C LEU A 27 -11.73 -1.64 17.82
N TYR A 28 -12.21 -0.40 17.74
CA TYR A 28 -12.52 0.26 16.48
C TYR A 28 -11.29 0.41 15.58
N ILE A 29 -10.15 0.86 16.14
CA ILE A 29 -8.91 0.98 15.37
C ILE A 29 -8.45 -0.38 14.86
N ILE A 30 -8.42 -1.39 15.72
CA ILE A 30 -7.94 -2.73 15.35
C ILE A 30 -8.87 -3.34 14.29
N THR A 31 -10.19 -3.23 14.44
CA THR A 31 -11.13 -3.93 13.56
C THR A 31 -11.50 -3.18 12.29
N PHE A 32 -11.63 -1.85 12.34
CA PHE A 32 -12.10 -1.06 11.18
C PHE A 32 -10.98 -0.33 10.44
N LYS A 33 -9.88 0.04 11.08
CA LYS A 33 -8.80 0.77 10.39
C LYS A 33 -7.78 -0.12 9.70
N SER A 34 -7.63 -1.38 10.13
CA SER A 34 -6.65 -2.29 9.55
C SER A 34 -7.28 -3.11 8.41
N PRO A 35 -7.05 -2.76 7.12
CA PRO A 35 -7.63 -3.48 5.99
C PRO A 35 -7.19 -4.95 5.92
N GLU A 36 -6.02 -5.25 6.49
CA GLU A 36 -5.42 -6.59 6.56
C GLU A 36 -6.29 -7.64 7.26
N TYR A 37 -7.26 -7.23 8.09
CA TYR A 37 -8.18 -8.16 8.76
C TYR A 37 -9.48 -8.39 8.00
N LEU A 38 -9.70 -7.65 6.92
CA LEU A 38 -10.89 -7.75 6.08
C LEU A 38 -10.54 -8.42 4.74
N PHE A 39 -9.38 -8.06 4.18
CA PHE A 39 -8.95 -8.48 2.86
C PHE A 39 -7.44 -8.72 2.84
N ALA A 40 -7.02 -9.89 2.36
CA ALA A 40 -5.61 -10.25 2.24
C ALA A 40 -5.38 -11.07 0.97
N SER A 41 -4.21 -10.94 0.37
CA SER A 41 -3.80 -11.70 -0.83
C SER A 41 -4.85 -11.70 -1.94
N GLY A 42 -5.48 -10.55 -2.18
CA GLY A 42 -6.45 -10.40 -3.27
C GLY A 42 -7.81 -11.07 -3.03
N ARG A 43 -8.14 -11.43 -1.80
CA ARG A 43 -9.42 -12.05 -1.46
C ARG A 43 -9.96 -11.57 -0.13
N TRP A 44 -11.28 -11.59 0.01
CA TRP A 44 -11.93 -11.44 1.30
C TRP A 44 -11.50 -12.56 2.22
N LEU A 45 -11.16 -12.23 3.46
CA LEU A 45 -10.82 -13.24 4.45
C LEU A 45 -12.07 -14.04 4.82
N LEU A 46 -11.90 -15.36 4.91
CA LEU A 46 -12.98 -16.31 5.18
C LEU A 46 -12.78 -16.95 6.56
N PRO A 47 -13.86 -17.18 7.32
CA PRO A 47 -13.77 -17.85 8.61
C PRO A 47 -13.24 -19.29 8.46
N VAL A 48 -13.72 -20.01 7.45
CA VAL A 48 -13.26 -21.37 7.13
C VAL A 48 -12.12 -21.29 6.13
N SER A 49 -10.95 -21.76 6.54
CA SER A 49 -9.77 -21.86 5.68
C SER A 49 -9.65 -23.25 5.05
N ALA A 50 -8.84 -23.38 4.00
CA ALA A 50 -8.51 -24.68 3.41
C ALA A 50 -7.69 -25.59 4.35
N SER A 51 -6.97 -24.99 5.31
CA SER A 51 -6.12 -25.74 6.25
C SER A 51 -6.92 -26.24 7.45
N LYS A 52 -7.00 -27.56 7.63
CA LYS A 52 -7.69 -28.19 8.77
C LYS A 52 -7.06 -27.79 10.10
N SER A 53 -5.73 -27.68 10.18
CA SER A 53 -5.04 -27.29 11.41
C SER A 53 -5.34 -25.84 11.80
N LEU A 54 -5.41 -24.92 10.83
CA LEU A 54 -5.80 -23.54 11.08
C LEU A 54 -7.24 -23.45 11.58
N ASN A 55 -8.17 -24.20 10.99
CA ASN A 55 -9.56 -24.24 11.44
C ASN A 55 -9.70 -24.80 12.87
N ALA A 56 -8.92 -25.84 13.21
CA ALA A 56 -8.86 -26.37 14.57
C ALA A 56 -8.35 -25.33 15.58
N MET A 57 -7.31 -24.57 15.21
CA MET A 57 -6.78 -23.49 16.05
C MET A 57 -7.78 -22.33 16.21
N LYS A 58 -8.51 -21.96 15.14
CA LYS A 58 -9.60 -20.97 15.22
C LYS A 58 -10.70 -21.44 16.15
N ALA A 59 -11.16 -22.68 16.02
CA ALA A 59 -12.19 -23.25 16.88
C ALA A 59 -11.76 -23.29 18.36
N PHE A 60 -10.52 -23.73 18.62
CA PHE A 60 -9.97 -23.74 19.98
C PHE A 60 -9.88 -22.33 20.57
N ALA A 61 -9.35 -21.36 19.81
CA ALA A 61 -9.30 -19.95 20.21
C ALA A 61 -10.70 -19.37 20.50
N SER A 62 -11.68 -19.65 19.65
CA SER A 62 -13.07 -19.23 19.86
C SER A 62 -13.68 -19.84 21.12
N ILE A 63 -13.41 -21.12 21.43
CA ILE A 63 -13.90 -21.77 22.67
C ILE A 63 -13.28 -21.12 23.91
N LEU A 64 -11.97 -20.86 23.89
CA LEU A 64 -11.29 -20.15 24.99
C LEU A 64 -11.88 -18.76 25.19
N MET A 65 -12.12 -18.04 24.09
CA MET A 65 -12.74 -16.72 24.09
C MET A 65 -14.16 -16.73 24.65
N LEU A 66 -14.99 -17.72 24.29
CA LEU A 66 -16.31 -17.91 24.87
C LEU A 66 -16.27 -18.16 26.38
N GLY A 67 -15.32 -18.96 26.86
CA GLY A 67 -15.14 -19.24 28.29
C GLY A 67 -14.86 -17.96 29.09
N GLN A 68 -13.92 -17.14 28.62
CA GLN A 68 -13.58 -15.87 29.27
C GLN A 68 -14.76 -14.90 29.27
N ILE A 69 -15.46 -14.79 28.15
CA ILE A 69 -16.61 -13.88 28.04
C ILE A 69 -17.78 -14.34 28.90
N ALA A 70 -17.98 -15.65 29.08
CA ALA A 70 -18.98 -16.17 30.01
C ALA A 70 -18.67 -15.76 31.46
N GLU A 71 -17.40 -15.69 31.86
CA GLU A 71 -16.96 -15.21 33.17
C GLU A 71 -17.29 -13.71 33.34
N GLU A 72 -17.04 -12.88 32.33
CA GLU A 72 -17.41 -11.45 32.32
C GLU A 72 -18.92 -11.26 32.54
N PHE A 73 -19.75 -11.98 31.78
CA PHE A 73 -21.19 -11.90 31.94
C PHE A 73 -21.68 -12.39 33.31
N TYR A 74 -20.98 -13.36 33.89
CA TYR A 74 -21.26 -13.82 35.25
C TYR A 74 -20.95 -12.71 36.28
N GLU A 75 -19.81 -12.03 36.18
CA GLU A 75 -19.45 -10.91 37.07
C GLU A 75 -20.41 -9.71 36.93
N ILE A 76 -20.86 -9.40 35.71
CA ILE A 76 -21.89 -8.39 35.45
C ILE A 76 -23.22 -8.80 36.11
N GLY A 77 -23.58 -10.08 36.01
CA GLY A 77 -24.76 -10.65 36.66
C GLY A 77 -24.73 -10.51 38.18
N GLU A 78 -23.58 -10.79 38.79
CA GLU A 78 -23.36 -10.61 40.22
C GLU A 78 -23.47 -9.13 40.63
N SER A 79 -22.81 -8.24 39.88
CA SER A 79 -22.86 -6.79 40.08
C SER A 79 -24.30 -6.26 40.03
N ALA A 80 -25.07 -6.69 39.03
CA ALA A 80 -26.48 -6.33 38.91
C ALA A 80 -27.33 -6.87 40.08
N SER A 81 -27.01 -8.06 40.62
CA SER A 81 -27.70 -8.62 41.78
C SER A 81 -27.44 -7.81 43.07
N VAL A 82 -26.19 -7.37 43.27
CA VAL A 82 -25.81 -6.50 44.40
C VAL A 82 -26.52 -5.16 44.30
N LEU A 83 -26.57 -4.57 43.11
CA LEU A 83 -27.27 -3.31 42.83
C LEU A 83 -28.77 -3.43 43.09
N ARG A 84 -29.39 -4.56 42.75
CA ARG A 84 -30.82 -4.81 43.00
C ARG A 84 -31.14 -4.95 44.49
N ARG A 85 -30.26 -5.55 45.28
CA ARG A 85 -30.42 -5.70 46.74
C ARG A 85 -30.21 -4.37 47.47
N CYS A 86 -29.39 -3.48 46.91
CA CYS A 86 -29.27 -2.11 47.39
C CYS A 86 -30.55 -1.34 47.03
N ARG A 87 -31.54 -1.30 47.93
CA ARG A 87 -32.69 -0.37 47.86
C ARG A 87 -32.17 1.07 47.92
N LEU A 88 -31.68 1.58 46.80
CA LEU A 88 -31.24 2.95 46.67
C LEU A 88 -32.47 3.86 46.77
N VAL A 89 -32.50 4.68 47.82
CA VAL A 89 -33.63 5.54 48.21
C VAL A 89 -34.01 6.59 47.14
N LYS A 90 -33.20 6.76 46.08
CA LYS A 90 -33.45 7.71 44.99
C LYS A 90 -33.47 6.99 43.64
N THR A 91 -34.57 7.17 42.91
CA THR A 91 -34.82 6.64 41.56
C THR A 91 -33.71 6.92 40.55
N TRP A 92 -33.08 8.10 40.57
CA TRP A 92 -31.99 8.41 39.63
C TRP A 92 -30.76 7.51 39.77
N ARG A 93 -30.43 7.08 40.99
CA ARG A 93 -29.28 6.20 41.24
C ARG A 93 -29.51 4.81 40.67
N PHE A 94 -30.74 4.33 40.74
CA PHE A 94 -31.14 3.07 40.15
C PHE A 94 -30.91 3.08 38.63
N TYR A 95 -31.37 4.12 37.92
CA TYR A 95 -31.14 4.25 36.48
C TYR A 95 -29.66 4.38 36.11
N ALA A 96 -28.88 5.15 36.87
CA ALA A 96 -27.44 5.29 36.61
C ALA A 96 -26.70 3.94 36.76
N CYS A 97 -27.05 3.15 37.77
CA CYS A 97 -26.48 1.82 37.97
C CYS A 97 -26.85 0.85 36.83
N TRP A 98 -28.10 0.84 36.39
CA TRP A 98 -28.52 0.03 35.24
C TRP A 98 -27.88 0.47 33.93
N LEU A 99 -27.64 1.77 33.76
CA LEU A 99 -26.90 2.29 32.61
C LEU A 99 -25.47 1.76 32.59
N VAL A 100 -24.77 1.72 33.73
CA VAL A 100 -23.42 1.14 33.83
C VAL A 100 -23.43 -0.35 33.48
N VAL A 101 -24.38 -1.11 34.02
CA VAL A 101 -24.54 -2.55 33.69
C VAL A 101 -24.80 -2.72 32.20
N ALA A 102 -25.67 -1.90 31.60
CA ALA A 102 -25.97 -1.95 30.18
C ALA A 102 -24.76 -1.56 29.31
N MET A 103 -23.99 -0.54 29.69
CA MET A 103 -22.76 -0.15 28.98
C MET A 103 -21.71 -1.26 29.03
N GLN A 104 -21.50 -1.87 30.20
CA GLN A 104 -20.56 -2.99 30.34
C GLN A 104 -21.00 -4.20 29.52
N TYR A 105 -22.30 -4.48 29.51
CA TYR A 105 -22.88 -5.54 28.69
C TYR A 105 -22.67 -5.29 27.18
N LEU A 106 -22.94 -4.07 26.71
CA LEU A 106 -22.73 -3.70 25.30
C LEU A 106 -21.26 -3.74 24.91
N LEU A 107 -20.37 -3.30 25.80
CA LEU A 107 -18.92 -3.38 25.60
C LEU A 107 -18.45 -4.84 25.48
N ALA A 108 -18.88 -5.72 26.38
CA ALA A 108 -18.56 -7.15 26.32
C ALA A 108 -19.06 -7.79 25.01
N MET A 109 -20.26 -7.42 24.55
CA MET A 109 -20.78 -7.86 23.25
C MET A 109 -19.98 -7.31 22.06
N ALA A 110 -19.51 -6.05 22.12
CA ALA A 110 -18.67 -5.47 21.09
C ALA A 110 -17.29 -6.15 21.04
N VAL A 111 -16.67 -6.41 22.20
CA VAL A 111 -15.42 -7.17 22.33
C VAL A 111 -15.60 -8.56 21.75
N LEU A 112 -16.71 -9.25 22.04
CA LEU A 112 -17.02 -10.56 21.50
C LEU A 112 -17.02 -10.56 19.96
N VAL A 113 -17.80 -9.67 19.34
CA VAL A 113 -17.92 -9.59 17.87
C VAL A 113 -16.58 -9.23 17.23
N ALA A 114 -15.84 -8.29 17.82
CA ALA A 114 -14.52 -7.89 17.35
C ALA A 114 -13.50 -9.02 17.47
N SER A 115 -13.50 -9.74 18.59
CA SER A 115 -12.58 -10.83 18.87
C SER A 115 -12.84 -12.01 17.94
N ASP A 116 -14.12 -12.37 17.75
CA ASP A 116 -14.50 -13.41 16.83
C ASP A 116 -14.05 -13.09 15.40
N HIS A 117 -14.30 -11.85 14.94
CA HIS A 117 -13.80 -11.38 13.67
C HIS A 117 -12.28 -11.54 13.53
N LEU A 118 -11.52 -11.08 14.53
CA LEU A 118 -10.06 -11.11 14.51
C LEU A 118 -9.48 -12.52 14.57
N ILE A 119 -10.11 -13.44 15.30
CA ILE A 119 -9.72 -14.85 15.37
C ILE A 119 -10.00 -15.52 14.02
N LEU A 120 -11.21 -15.34 13.50
CA LEU A 120 -11.67 -15.98 12.26
C LEU A 120 -10.98 -15.42 11.01
N SER A 121 -10.47 -14.18 11.02
CA SER A 121 -9.79 -13.58 9.87
C SER A 121 -8.35 -14.08 9.66
N ARG A 122 -7.76 -14.86 10.59
CA ARG A 122 -6.35 -15.25 10.48
C ARG A 122 -6.06 -16.33 9.45
N GLU A 123 -4.92 -16.17 8.79
CA GLU A 123 -4.37 -17.13 7.82
C GLU A 123 -3.23 -17.98 8.40
N LYS A 124 -2.67 -17.63 9.57
CA LYS A 124 -1.61 -18.40 10.23
C LYS A 124 -2.11 -19.07 11.52
N PRO A 125 -1.71 -20.31 11.80
CA PRO A 125 -2.27 -21.11 12.90
C PRO A 125 -1.94 -20.56 14.31
N ILE A 126 -0.84 -19.84 14.48
CA ILE A 126 -0.42 -19.30 15.79
C ILE A 126 -1.08 -17.95 16.12
N GLU A 127 -1.51 -17.18 15.12
CA GLU A 127 -2.05 -15.83 15.30
C GLU A 127 -3.38 -15.81 16.10
N PRO A 128 -4.33 -16.73 15.91
CA PRO A 128 -5.54 -16.83 16.73
C PRO A 128 -5.28 -16.88 18.24
N LEU A 129 -4.24 -17.60 18.67
CA LEU A 129 -3.88 -17.71 20.09
C LEU A 129 -3.38 -16.38 20.65
N TRP A 130 -2.53 -15.68 19.91
CA TRP A 130 -2.02 -14.37 20.33
C TRP A 130 -3.16 -13.35 20.47
N ILE A 131 -4.13 -13.37 19.56
CA ILE A 131 -5.31 -12.50 19.64
C ILE A 131 -6.13 -12.84 20.86
N THR A 132 -6.38 -14.13 21.10
CA THR A 132 -7.11 -14.60 22.29
C THR A 132 -6.43 -14.10 23.56
N TYR A 133 -5.09 -14.18 23.62
CA TYR A 133 -4.32 -13.62 24.71
C TYR A 133 -4.48 -12.10 24.86
N TYR A 134 -4.43 -11.33 23.78
CA TYR A 134 -4.66 -9.87 23.83
C TYR A 134 -6.08 -9.51 24.27
N VAL A 135 -7.08 -10.26 23.81
CA VAL A 135 -8.47 -10.11 24.24
C VAL A 135 -8.60 -10.42 25.73
N PHE A 136 -7.97 -11.48 26.21
CA PHE A 136 -7.94 -11.83 27.63
C PHE A 136 -7.32 -10.73 28.47
N MET A 137 -6.18 -10.17 28.03
CA MET A 137 -5.57 -9.05 28.73
C MET A 137 -6.51 -7.83 28.77
N THR A 138 -7.21 -7.54 27.67
CA THR A 138 -8.14 -6.40 27.58
C THR A 138 -9.33 -6.58 28.52
N LEU A 139 -9.91 -7.78 28.56
CA LEU A 139 -11.02 -8.14 29.45
C LEU A 139 -10.58 -8.15 30.93
N ASN A 140 -9.39 -8.68 31.23
CA ASN A 140 -8.85 -8.66 32.60
C ASN A 140 -8.64 -7.24 33.13
N PHE A 141 -8.30 -6.27 32.27
CA PHE A 141 -8.23 -4.86 32.69
C PHE A 141 -9.61 -4.30 33.06
N ASP A 142 -10.69 -4.71 32.37
CA ASP A 142 -12.06 -4.35 32.75
C ASP A 142 -12.45 -4.95 34.09
N ASN A 143 -12.20 -6.24 34.27
CA ASN A 143 -12.47 -6.91 35.54
C ASN A 143 -11.71 -6.27 36.70
N MET A 144 -10.44 -5.90 36.50
CA MET A 144 -9.69 -5.16 37.52
C MET A 144 -10.33 -3.80 37.85
N LEU A 145 -10.85 -3.08 36.86
CA LEU A 145 -11.56 -1.81 37.09
C LEU A 145 -12.87 -2.03 37.86
N VAL A 146 -13.66 -3.03 37.47
CA VAL A 146 -14.93 -3.38 38.15
C VAL A 146 -14.67 -3.80 39.60
N ARG A 147 -13.66 -4.65 39.84
CA ARG A 147 -13.24 -5.05 41.18
C ARG A 147 -12.71 -3.87 41.99
N PHE A 148 -11.97 -2.96 41.37
CA PHE A 148 -11.53 -1.72 42.02
C PHE A 148 -12.71 -0.84 42.42
N ILE A 149 -13.72 -0.69 41.56
CA ILE A 149 -14.95 0.04 41.88
C ILE A 149 -15.70 -0.62 43.03
N SER A 150 -15.85 -1.94 42.99
CA SER A 150 -16.46 -2.72 44.08
C SER A 150 -15.71 -2.53 45.39
N TYR A 151 -14.37 -2.59 45.34
CA TYR A 151 -13.51 -2.35 46.50
C TYR A 151 -13.67 -0.94 47.08
N VAL A 152 -13.68 0.09 46.24
CA VAL A 152 -13.92 1.49 46.68
C VAL A 152 -15.30 1.63 47.33
N GLN A 153 -16.33 0.97 46.78
CA GLN A 153 -17.67 0.96 47.39
C GLN A 153 -17.69 0.24 48.75
N THR A 154 -16.94 -0.86 48.89
CA THR A 154 -16.83 -1.56 50.18
C THR A 154 -16.07 -0.75 51.22
N LEU A 155 -15.05 0.03 50.84
CA LEU A 155 -14.33 0.93 51.75
C LEU A 155 -15.19 2.11 52.22
N GLU A 156 -16.11 2.60 51.38
CA GLU A 156 -17.00 3.71 51.75
C GLU A 156 -18.00 3.30 52.84
N ARG A 157 -18.40 2.03 52.87
CA ARG A 157 -19.06 1.47 54.04
C ARG A 157 -17.97 1.33 55.09
N SER A 158 -17.92 2.24 56.07
CA SER A 158 -17.08 2.04 57.25
C SER A 158 -17.23 0.57 57.69
N PRO A 159 -16.13 -0.13 58.03
CA PRO A 159 -16.18 -1.52 58.48
C PRO A 159 -16.96 -1.54 59.80
N THR A 160 -18.27 -1.52 59.67
CA THR A 160 -19.21 -1.77 60.73
C THR A 160 -19.18 -3.27 60.86
N TRP A 161 -18.47 -3.73 61.88
CA TRP A 161 -18.53 -5.12 62.32
C TRP A 161 -20.00 -5.40 62.66
N LYS A 162 -20.75 -5.86 61.66
CA LYS A 162 -22.07 -6.41 61.87
C LYS A 162 -21.83 -7.85 62.25
N VAL A 163 -22.02 -8.12 63.54
CA VAL A 163 -22.23 -9.50 63.99
C VAL A 163 -23.56 -9.90 63.36
N ASP A 164 -23.50 -10.63 62.25
CA ASP A 164 -24.67 -11.28 61.67
C ASP A 164 -25.11 -12.35 62.66
N VAL A 165 -26.00 -11.97 63.58
CA VAL A 165 -26.74 -12.94 64.37
C VAL A 165 -27.58 -13.70 63.36
N TYR A 166 -27.28 -14.99 63.19
CA TYR A 166 -27.95 -15.87 62.25
C TYR A 166 -29.41 -16.02 62.70
N GLU A 167 -30.26 -15.10 62.25
CA GLU A 167 -31.69 -15.17 62.47
C GLU A 167 -32.18 -16.32 61.57
N PRO A 168 -32.66 -17.45 62.14
CA PRO A 168 -33.07 -18.60 61.35
C PRO A 168 -34.20 -18.14 60.43
N THR A 169 -33.85 -17.97 59.16
CA THR A 169 -34.77 -17.46 58.15
C THR A 169 -35.87 -18.49 58.00
N SER A 170 -37.09 -18.07 58.31
CA SER A 170 -38.28 -18.90 58.12
C SER A 170 -38.27 -19.47 56.69
N PRO A 171 -38.41 -20.80 56.51
CA PRO A 171 -38.21 -21.47 55.23
C PRO A 171 -39.18 -21.04 54.12
N THR A 172 -40.23 -20.30 54.47
CA THR A 172 -41.31 -19.89 53.57
C THR A 172 -41.00 -18.66 52.69
N SER A 173 -39.99 -17.85 52.99
CA SER A 173 -39.65 -16.64 52.20
C SER A 173 -38.61 -16.89 51.08
N THR A 174 -37.94 -18.04 51.07
CA THR A 174 -36.78 -18.28 50.20
C THR A 174 -37.13 -18.65 48.74
N GLN A 175 -38.37 -19.04 48.44
CA GLN A 175 -38.76 -19.45 47.08
C GLN A 175 -38.81 -18.28 46.09
N GLY A 176 -39.25 -17.10 46.52
CA GLY A 176 -39.36 -15.93 45.64
C GLY A 176 -38.00 -15.37 45.21
N ALA A 177 -37.02 -15.34 46.12
CA ALA A 177 -35.67 -14.87 45.83
C ALA A 177 -34.92 -15.78 44.85
N LYS A 178 -35.04 -17.11 45.02
CA LYS A 178 -34.40 -18.10 44.13
C LYS A 178 -34.89 -17.98 42.68
N ARG A 179 -36.19 -17.77 42.46
CA ARG A 179 -36.76 -17.66 41.09
C ARG A 179 -36.25 -16.41 40.35
N SER A 180 -36.11 -15.30 41.07
CA SER A 180 -35.60 -14.05 40.51
C SER A 180 -34.12 -14.14 40.09
N ASP A 181 -33.28 -14.79 40.91
CA ASP A 181 -31.86 -14.96 40.62
C ASP A 181 -31.63 -15.88 39.40
N HIS A 182 -32.47 -16.92 39.22
CA HIS A 182 -32.42 -17.77 38.03
C HIS A 182 -32.76 -17.02 36.73
N ILE A 183 -33.82 -16.20 36.72
CA ILE A 183 -34.19 -15.42 35.52
C ILE A 183 -33.07 -14.43 35.16
N GLN A 184 -32.47 -13.79 36.16
CA GLN A 184 -31.36 -12.87 35.93
C GLN A 184 -30.13 -13.57 35.34
N ARG A 185 -29.76 -14.74 35.85
CA ARG A 185 -28.66 -15.55 35.29
C ARG A 185 -28.96 -16.00 33.85
N LEU A 186 -30.20 -16.38 33.57
CA LEU A 186 -30.63 -16.73 32.21
C LEU A 186 -30.45 -15.54 31.26
N LEU A 187 -30.95 -14.36 31.64
CA LEU A 187 -30.93 -13.17 30.77
C LEU A 187 -29.53 -12.58 30.60
N LEU A 188 -28.75 -12.47 31.68
CA LEU A 188 -27.46 -11.78 31.64
C LEU A 188 -26.29 -12.66 31.22
N VAL A 189 -26.38 -13.98 31.40
CA VAL A 189 -25.29 -14.92 31.08
C VAL A 189 -25.63 -15.76 29.86
N TRP A 190 -26.76 -16.48 29.89
CA TRP A 190 -27.07 -17.46 28.85
C TRP A 190 -27.48 -16.85 27.52
N ILE A 191 -28.21 -15.73 27.50
CA ILE A 191 -28.54 -15.03 26.24
C ILE A 191 -27.29 -14.58 25.48
N PRO A 192 -26.35 -13.81 26.07
CA PRO A 192 -25.18 -13.39 25.32
C PRO A 192 -24.27 -14.55 24.93
N VAL A 193 -24.12 -15.59 25.78
CA VAL A 193 -23.39 -16.81 25.40
C VAL A 193 -24.06 -17.51 24.22
N SER A 194 -25.39 -17.62 24.22
CA SER A 194 -26.14 -18.21 23.10
C SER A 194 -26.01 -17.36 21.84
N MET A 195 -26.05 -16.04 21.96
CA MET A 195 -25.83 -15.11 20.85
C MET A 195 -24.41 -15.24 20.29
N ALA A 196 -23.40 -15.39 21.15
CA ALA A 196 -22.01 -15.62 20.77
C ALA A 196 -21.85 -16.91 19.96
N ILE A 197 -22.46 -17.99 20.47
CA ILE A 197 -22.50 -19.29 19.81
C ILE A 197 -23.21 -19.17 18.44
N MET A 198 -24.37 -18.52 18.39
CA MET A 198 -25.11 -18.31 17.15
C MET A 198 -24.33 -17.47 16.13
N LEU A 199 -23.59 -16.46 16.57
CA LEU A 199 -22.72 -15.65 15.71
C LEU A 199 -21.56 -16.50 15.15
N LEU A 200 -20.88 -17.27 16.00
CA LEU A 200 -19.82 -18.19 15.60
C LEU A 200 -20.30 -19.21 14.57
N PHE A 201 -21.40 -19.89 14.86
CA PHE A 201 -21.99 -20.86 13.93
C PHE A 201 -22.49 -20.19 12.65
N GLY A 202 -23.14 -19.03 12.76
CA GLY A 202 -23.58 -18.26 11.60
C GLY A 202 -22.42 -17.89 10.69
N ASN A 203 -21.32 -17.36 11.25
CA ASN A 203 -20.12 -17.00 10.51
C ASN A 203 -19.53 -18.22 9.77
N GLN A 204 -19.49 -19.38 10.42
CA GLN A 204 -19.02 -20.63 9.79
C GLN A 204 -19.96 -21.13 8.70
N VAL A 205 -21.27 -21.16 8.94
CA VAL A 205 -22.29 -21.65 7.98
C VAL A 205 -22.34 -20.78 6.74
N PHE A 206 -22.37 -19.46 6.90
CA PHE A 206 -22.40 -18.52 5.77
C PHE A 206 -21.01 -18.31 5.15
N ASN A 207 -19.96 -18.78 5.82
CA ASN A 207 -18.56 -18.53 5.47
C ASN A 207 -18.27 -17.03 5.27
N LYS A 208 -18.77 -16.20 6.19
CA LYS A 208 -18.60 -14.74 6.21
C LYS A 208 -18.12 -14.26 7.55
N LEU A 209 -17.30 -13.21 7.52
CA LEU A 209 -16.84 -12.52 8.72
C LEU A 209 -17.84 -11.42 9.12
N PRO A 210 -18.12 -11.23 10.42
CA PRO A 210 -19.21 -10.37 10.87
C PRO A 210 -18.97 -8.90 10.55
N ILE A 211 -17.74 -8.41 10.75
CA ILE A 211 -17.39 -7.00 10.44
C ILE A 211 -17.35 -6.75 8.93
N THR A 212 -16.96 -7.75 8.14
CA THR A 212 -17.03 -7.66 6.68
C THR A 212 -18.48 -7.51 6.22
N VAL A 213 -19.41 -8.29 6.78
CA VAL A 213 -20.86 -8.17 6.51
C VAL A 213 -21.40 -6.82 6.96
N LEU A 214 -21.01 -6.35 8.15
CA LEU A 214 -21.44 -5.06 8.68
C LEU A 214 -21.00 -3.89 7.78
N ARG A 215 -19.77 -3.93 7.25
CA ARG A 215 -19.16 -2.81 6.54
C ARG A 215 -19.42 -2.82 5.04
N PHE A 216 -19.34 -3.99 4.42
CA PHE A 216 -19.41 -4.14 2.95
C PHE A 216 -20.64 -4.92 2.49
N GLY A 217 -21.47 -5.38 3.42
CA GLY A 217 -22.60 -6.24 3.11
C GLY A 217 -22.17 -7.67 2.78
N TRP A 218 -23.04 -8.38 2.08
CA TRP A 218 -22.85 -9.78 1.72
C TRP A 218 -21.85 -9.93 0.58
N VAL A 219 -20.56 -9.99 0.92
CA VAL A 219 -19.46 -10.16 -0.05
C VAL A 219 -18.92 -11.59 -0.07
N THR A 220 -18.52 -12.06 -1.25
CA THR A 220 -18.00 -13.40 -1.50
C THR A 220 -16.71 -13.32 -2.32
N ASN A 221 -15.95 -14.42 -2.38
CA ASN A 221 -14.83 -14.55 -3.30
C ASN A 221 -15.23 -15.27 -4.59
N ASP A 222 -16.53 -15.42 -4.83
CA ASP A 222 -17.05 -16.17 -5.97
C ASP A 222 -17.05 -15.26 -7.20
N ASN A 223 -16.53 -15.80 -8.31
CA ASN A 223 -16.42 -15.12 -9.60
C ASN A 223 -15.80 -13.70 -9.50
N PRO A 224 -14.56 -13.59 -8.98
CA PRO A 224 -13.86 -12.31 -8.95
C PRO A 224 -13.65 -11.80 -10.37
N VAL A 225 -13.84 -10.49 -10.56
CA VAL A 225 -13.49 -9.83 -11.82
C VAL A 225 -11.99 -9.66 -11.83
N VAL A 226 -11.32 -10.13 -12.88
CA VAL A 226 -9.85 -10.13 -12.94
C VAL A 226 -9.39 -8.96 -13.81
N MET A 227 -8.49 -8.13 -13.30
CA MET A 227 -7.89 -7.03 -14.07
C MET A 227 -6.85 -7.60 -15.03
N MET A 228 -6.76 -7.06 -16.24
CA MET A 228 -5.80 -7.55 -17.24
C MET A 228 -4.39 -7.06 -16.90
N THR A 229 -3.60 -7.92 -16.25
CA THR A 229 -2.25 -7.63 -15.77
C THR A 229 -1.23 -8.60 -16.38
N PRO A 230 0.07 -8.25 -16.40
CA PRO A 230 1.11 -9.18 -16.84
C PRO A 230 1.19 -10.48 -16.02
N SER A 231 0.67 -10.50 -14.78
CA SER A 231 0.57 -11.72 -13.96
C SER A 231 -0.32 -12.81 -14.57
N MET A 232 -1.11 -12.46 -15.59
CA MET A 232 -1.89 -13.39 -16.42
C MET A 232 -1.09 -14.09 -17.52
N GLY A 233 0.21 -13.86 -17.64
CA GLY A 233 1.01 -14.32 -18.78
C GLY A 233 0.86 -13.42 -20.02
N LEU A 234 0.33 -12.21 -19.84
CA LEU A 234 0.27 -11.19 -20.89
C LEU A 234 1.64 -10.50 -21.04
N PRO A 235 1.98 -9.99 -22.25
CA PRO A 235 3.17 -9.19 -22.46
C PRO A 235 3.23 -8.01 -21.48
N HIS A 236 4.41 -7.63 -20.99
CA HIS A 236 4.54 -6.52 -20.02
C HIS A 236 4.04 -5.17 -20.56
N SER A 237 3.96 -5.02 -21.87
CA SER A 237 3.39 -3.85 -22.55
C SER A 237 1.85 -3.87 -22.65
N CYS A 238 1.18 -4.92 -22.18
CA CYS A 238 -0.27 -5.02 -22.09
C CYS A 238 -0.71 -5.35 -20.65
N CYS A 239 -1.89 -4.97 -20.18
CA CYS A 239 -2.91 -4.08 -20.72
C CYS A 239 -3.21 -3.10 -19.58
N ALA A 240 -2.22 -2.24 -19.30
CA ALA A 240 -2.27 -1.31 -18.19
C ALA A 240 -3.46 -0.36 -18.33
N ALA A 241 -3.82 0.34 -17.26
CA ALA A 241 -4.78 1.43 -17.36
C ALA A 241 -4.19 2.51 -18.26
N GLU A 242 -4.70 2.67 -19.47
CA GLU A 242 -4.13 3.57 -20.47
C GLU A 242 -4.83 4.93 -20.44
N ALA A 243 -4.03 6.00 -20.52
CA ALA A 243 -4.55 7.35 -20.65
C ALA A 243 -4.88 7.64 -22.11
N VAL A 244 -6.16 7.80 -22.43
CA VAL A 244 -6.63 8.07 -23.79
C VAL A 244 -6.63 9.58 -24.03
N TRP A 245 -5.69 10.05 -24.85
CA TRP A 245 -5.64 11.45 -25.28
C TRP A 245 -6.48 11.66 -26.54
N HIS A 246 -7.48 12.55 -26.50
CA HIS A 246 -8.18 12.98 -27.71
C HIS A 246 -7.45 14.20 -28.28
N GLY A 247 -6.75 14.03 -29.40
CA GLY A 247 -5.89 15.05 -30.02
C GLY A 247 -6.57 16.39 -30.39
N ASN A 248 -7.90 16.46 -30.35
CA ASN A 248 -8.65 17.71 -30.61
C ASN A 248 -8.97 18.51 -29.33
N SER A 249 -8.57 18.02 -28.16
CA SER A 249 -8.80 18.72 -26.89
C SER A 249 -7.79 19.86 -26.79
N THR A 250 -8.25 21.10 -26.94
CA THR A 250 -7.42 22.26 -26.63
C THR A 250 -6.93 22.13 -25.18
N VAL A 251 -5.64 22.44 -24.97
CA VAL A 251 -4.87 22.27 -23.72
C VAL A 251 -5.53 22.88 -22.45
N SER A 252 -6.64 23.61 -22.58
CA SER A 252 -7.37 24.18 -21.45
C SER A 252 -8.15 23.17 -20.61
N ASP A 253 -8.44 21.98 -21.13
CA ASP A 253 -9.21 20.98 -20.37
C ASP A 253 -8.25 20.03 -19.65
N ASP A 254 -8.03 20.29 -18.34
CA ASP A 254 -7.31 19.45 -17.36
C ASP A 254 -7.97 18.08 -17.11
N VAL A 255 -8.49 17.46 -18.17
CA VAL A 255 -9.29 16.23 -18.15
C VAL A 255 -8.50 15.11 -18.80
N VAL A 256 -8.01 14.19 -17.97
CA VAL A 256 -7.34 12.97 -18.43
C VAL A 256 -8.35 11.84 -18.49
N ARG A 257 -8.51 11.20 -19.65
CA ARG A 257 -9.39 10.03 -19.81
C ARG A 257 -8.59 8.75 -19.62
N PHE A 258 -9.16 7.76 -18.95
CA PHE A 258 -8.56 6.45 -18.74
C PHE A 258 -9.48 5.36 -19.31
N SER A 259 -8.87 4.32 -19.88
CA SER A 259 -9.53 3.09 -20.31
C SER A 259 -8.93 1.92 -19.54
N VAL A 260 -9.76 1.18 -18.80
CA VAL A 260 -9.31 0.07 -17.94
C VAL A 260 -10.04 -1.22 -18.32
N PRO A 261 -9.38 -2.18 -18.98
CA PRO A 261 -10.00 -3.43 -19.36
C PRO A 261 -9.99 -4.44 -18.20
N CYS A 262 -11.05 -5.26 -18.10
CA CYS A 262 -11.16 -6.31 -17.10
C CYS A 262 -11.96 -7.51 -17.63
N LEU A 263 -11.80 -8.66 -16.99
CA LEU A 263 -12.44 -9.93 -17.37
C LEU A 263 -13.42 -10.38 -16.27
N SER A 264 -14.68 -10.56 -16.62
CA SER A 264 -15.70 -11.12 -15.73
C SER A 264 -16.11 -12.51 -16.20
N ARG A 265 -16.51 -13.41 -15.31
CA ARG A 265 -17.15 -14.68 -15.72
C ARG A 265 -18.59 -14.50 -16.21
N ASP A 266 -19.19 -13.36 -15.85
CA ASP A 266 -20.56 -13.04 -16.17
C ASP A 266 -20.66 -12.41 -17.56
N ALA A 267 -21.31 -13.10 -18.49
CA ALA A 267 -21.53 -12.58 -19.84
C ALA A 267 -22.69 -11.57 -19.86
N PRO A 268 -22.72 -10.63 -20.82
CA PRO A 268 -23.82 -9.67 -20.96
C PRO A 268 -25.18 -10.34 -21.18
N GLU A 269 -25.16 -11.52 -21.83
CA GLU A 269 -26.34 -12.33 -22.13
C GLU A 269 -27.01 -12.90 -20.88
N ASP A 270 -26.29 -13.01 -19.75
CA ASP A 270 -26.82 -13.55 -18.50
C ASP A 270 -27.77 -12.56 -17.77
N HIS A 271 -27.99 -11.36 -18.32
CA HIS A 271 -28.70 -10.24 -17.66
C HIS A 271 -28.12 -9.86 -16.29
N LYS A 272 -26.86 -10.24 -16.03
CA LYS A 272 -26.17 -9.89 -14.79
C LYS A 272 -25.66 -8.45 -14.86
N PRO A 273 -25.61 -7.75 -13.72
CA PRO A 273 -25.16 -6.38 -13.69
C PRO A 273 -23.66 -6.29 -14.02
N ALA A 274 -23.29 -5.39 -14.93
CA ALA A 274 -21.90 -5.22 -15.33
C ALA A 274 -20.99 -4.82 -14.14
N PRO A 275 -19.71 -5.24 -14.15
CA PRO A 275 -18.75 -4.88 -13.12
C PRO A 275 -18.63 -3.36 -12.88
N VAL A 276 -18.27 -2.97 -11.66
CA VAL A 276 -17.88 -1.58 -11.35
C VAL A 276 -16.37 -1.53 -11.18
N VAL A 277 -15.72 -0.61 -11.87
CA VAL A 277 -14.31 -0.31 -11.66
C VAL A 277 -14.20 0.87 -10.70
N TYR A 278 -13.51 0.66 -9.58
CA TYR A 278 -13.11 1.70 -8.64
C TYR A 278 -11.66 2.07 -8.91
N TRP A 279 -11.34 3.34 -8.76
CA TRP A 279 -9.99 3.83 -9.04
C TRP A 279 -9.55 4.92 -8.06
N VAL A 280 -8.24 5.03 -7.90
CA VAL A 280 -7.58 6.04 -7.09
C VAL A 280 -6.30 6.54 -7.76
N ALA A 281 -6.12 7.85 -7.83
CA ALA A 281 -4.87 8.48 -8.23
C ALA A 281 -3.91 8.51 -7.02
N TRP A 282 -2.76 7.87 -7.17
CA TRP A 282 -1.79 7.70 -6.08
C TRP A 282 -0.34 7.83 -6.56
N PRO A 283 0.58 8.46 -5.79
CA PRO A 283 1.97 8.59 -6.22
C PRO A 283 2.69 7.24 -6.20
N ARG A 284 3.30 6.83 -7.31
CA ARG A 284 3.96 5.51 -7.46
C ARG A 284 5.06 5.26 -6.42
N ARG A 285 5.75 6.32 -6.01
CA ARG A 285 6.81 6.35 -4.98
C ARG A 285 6.32 6.02 -3.56
N LYS A 286 5.02 6.08 -3.29
CA LYS A 286 4.42 5.76 -1.98
C LYS A 286 3.92 4.32 -1.87
N GLY A 287 4.30 3.44 -2.81
CA GLY A 287 3.89 2.04 -2.83
C GLY A 287 2.55 1.81 -3.51
N THR A 288 2.25 0.54 -3.79
CA THR A 288 1.03 0.10 -4.48
C THR A 288 -0.10 -0.12 -3.46
N PRO A 289 -1.26 0.54 -3.59
CA PRO A 289 -2.41 0.27 -2.73
C PRO A 289 -2.92 -1.15 -2.93
N THR A 290 -3.53 -1.73 -1.89
CA THR A 290 -4.27 -3.00 -1.99
C THR A 290 -5.63 -2.79 -2.64
N SER A 291 -6.26 -3.85 -3.15
CA SER A 291 -7.57 -3.73 -3.79
C SER A 291 -8.64 -3.12 -2.87
N LEU A 292 -8.63 -3.48 -1.58
CA LEU A 292 -9.53 -2.89 -0.59
C LEU A 292 -9.26 -1.40 -0.37
N GLN A 293 -8.00 -0.97 -0.36
CA GLN A 293 -7.66 0.45 -0.25
C GLN A 293 -8.16 1.23 -1.48
N VAL A 294 -8.02 0.68 -2.70
CA VAL A 294 -8.55 1.31 -3.92
C VAL A 294 -10.08 1.42 -3.86
N LEU A 295 -10.78 0.38 -3.39
CA LEU A 295 -12.24 0.41 -3.16
C LEU A 295 -12.66 1.56 -2.24
N GLU A 296 -11.88 1.79 -1.18
CA GLU A 296 -12.10 2.85 -0.18
C GLU A 296 -11.62 4.25 -0.64
N GLY A 297 -11.02 4.36 -1.84
CA GLY A 297 -10.42 5.61 -2.31
C GLY A 297 -9.18 6.02 -1.51
N ARG A 298 -8.38 5.04 -1.05
CA ARG A 298 -7.19 5.22 -0.23
C ARG A 298 -5.92 4.75 -0.94
N GLY A 299 -4.81 5.36 -0.57
CA GLY A 299 -3.47 4.97 -0.99
C GLY A 299 -2.88 3.81 -0.19
N ALA A 300 -1.67 3.41 -0.54
CA ALA A 300 -0.95 2.30 0.11
C ALA A 300 -0.66 2.55 1.60
N ASP A 301 -0.46 3.82 1.98
CA ASP A 301 -0.25 4.24 3.37
C ASP A 301 -1.55 4.38 4.19
N GLY A 302 -2.70 4.11 3.57
CA GLY A 302 -4.03 4.25 4.19
C GLY A 302 -4.57 5.68 4.23
N SER A 303 -3.83 6.67 3.74
CA SER A 303 -4.36 8.03 3.55
C SER A 303 -5.33 8.08 2.35
N HIS A 304 -6.13 9.14 2.28
CA HIS A 304 -7.03 9.33 1.14
C HIS A 304 -6.23 9.56 -0.15
N GLY A 305 -6.68 8.95 -1.24
CA GLY A 305 -6.12 9.21 -2.56
C GLY A 305 -6.32 10.65 -3.00
N MET A 306 -5.48 11.12 -3.92
CA MET A 306 -5.54 12.50 -4.41
C MET A 306 -6.86 12.78 -5.13
N VAL A 307 -7.26 11.83 -5.97
CA VAL A 307 -8.57 11.80 -6.62
C VAL A 307 -9.01 10.33 -6.64
N SER A 308 -10.29 10.07 -6.42
CA SER A 308 -10.85 8.72 -6.52
C SER A 308 -12.23 8.77 -7.15
N GLY A 309 -12.65 7.66 -7.72
CA GLY A 309 -13.95 7.57 -8.37
C GLY A 309 -14.34 6.14 -8.71
N ARG A 310 -15.45 6.01 -9.42
CA ARG A 310 -15.96 4.73 -9.91
C ARG A 310 -16.57 4.89 -11.31
N ALA A 311 -16.50 3.83 -12.10
CA ALA A 311 -17.07 3.74 -13.43
C ALA A 311 -17.74 2.38 -13.62
N THR A 312 -18.89 2.35 -14.28
CA THR A 312 -19.51 1.06 -14.64
C THR A 312 -18.86 0.57 -15.92
N ALA A 313 -18.40 -0.68 -15.93
CA ALA A 313 -17.76 -1.26 -17.09
C ALA A 313 -18.81 -1.60 -18.17
N THR A 314 -18.44 -1.44 -19.44
CA THR A 314 -19.25 -1.79 -20.60
C THR A 314 -18.68 -3.01 -21.31
N PRO A 315 -19.50 -3.85 -21.94
CA PRO A 315 -19.03 -4.97 -22.74
C PRO A 315 -18.01 -4.52 -23.80
N LEU A 316 -16.91 -5.24 -23.91
CA LEU A 316 -15.79 -4.87 -24.77
C LEU A 316 -15.63 -5.85 -25.94
N GLN A 317 -15.43 -5.34 -27.15
CA GLN A 317 -14.86 -6.14 -28.24
C GLN A 317 -13.34 -6.01 -28.19
N LEU A 318 -12.65 -7.01 -27.62
CA LEU A 318 -11.23 -6.88 -27.27
C LEU A 318 -10.34 -6.52 -28.47
N THR A 319 -10.55 -7.13 -29.64
CA THR A 319 -9.76 -6.83 -30.85
C THR A 319 -9.87 -5.37 -31.27
N SER A 320 -11.09 -4.82 -31.26
CA SER A 320 -11.33 -3.41 -31.56
C SER A 320 -10.66 -2.48 -30.54
N TRP A 321 -10.68 -2.87 -29.27
CA TRP A 321 -10.02 -2.12 -28.20
C TRP A 321 -8.50 -2.12 -28.35
N LEU A 322 -7.89 -3.29 -28.62
CA LEU A 322 -6.45 -3.39 -28.83
C LEU A 322 -6.00 -2.51 -30.02
N HIS A 323 -6.72 -2.55 -31.15
CA HIS A 323 -6.40 -1.69 -32.28
C HIS A 323 -6.57 -0.19 -31.97
N ARG A 324 -7.62 0.19 -31.23
CA ARG A 324 -7.86 1.59 -30.85
C ARG A 324 -6.77 2.15 -29.93
N ASN A 325 -6.17 1.29 -29.11
CA ASN A 325 -5.12 1.64 -28.17
C ASN A 325 -3.70 1.46 -28.75
N GLY A 326 -3.58 1.37 -30.08
CA GLY A 326 -2.28 1.42 -30.75
C GLY A 326 -1.47 0.12 -30.73
N TYR A 327 -2.05 -1.00 -30.31
CA TYR A 327 -1.40 -2.30 -30.42
C TYR A 327 -1.26 -2.67 -31.90
N GLN A 328 -0.04 -3.02 -32.31
CA GLN A 328 0.21 -3.48 -33.68
C GLN A 328 -0.59 -4.76 -33.95
N ALA A 329 -0.98 -5.01 -35.19
CA ALA A 329 -1.83 -6.16 -35.53
C ALA A 329 -1.27 -7.50 -35.03
N GLY A 330 0.05 -7.71 -35.09
CA GLY A 330 0.71 -8.90 -34.54
C GLY A 330 0.61 -9.00 -33.02
N GLN A 331 0.88 -7.90 -32.29
CA GLN A 331 0.79 -7.85 -30.83
C GLN A 331 -0.66 -8.00 -30.34
N ALA A 332 -1.61 -7.37 -31.03
CA ALA A 332 -3.02 -7.49 -30.72
C ALA A 332 -3.51 -8.93 -30.89
N GLN A 333 -3.06 -9.61 -31.94
CA GLN A 333 -3.37 -11.02 -32.17
C GLN A 333 -2.74 -11.92 -31.09
N GLU A 334 -1.48 -11.69 -30.74
CA GLU A 334 -0.80 -12.45 -29.67
C GLU A 334 -1.53 -12.33 -28.32
N VAL A 335 -1.92 -11.11 -27.94
CA VAL A 335 -2.71 -10.86 -26.71
C VAL A 335 -4.08 -11.53 -26.79
N PHE A 336 -4.76 -11.42 -27.93
CA PHE A 336 -6.07 -12.04 -28.13
C PHE A 336 -6.00 -13.56 -28.03
N ASP A 337 -5.02 -14.17 -28.68
CA ASP A 337 -4.82 -15.62 -28.66
C ASP A 337 -4.45 -16.11 -27.27
N ALA A 338 -3.58 -15.40 -26.55
CA ALA A 338 -3.22 -15.72 -25.17
C ALA A 338 -4.43 -15.74 -24.22
N LEU A 339 -5.40 -14.85 -24.43
CA LEU A 339 -6.62 -14.77 -23.60
C LEU A 339 -7.70 -15.76 -24.01
N THR A 340 -7.76 -16.11 -25.29
CA THR A 340 -8.77 -17.00 -25.86
C THR A 340 -8.39 -18.48 -25.70
N GLU A 341 -7.08 -18.81 -25.74
CA GLU A 341 -6.59 -20.18 -25.63
C GLU A 341 -7.00 -20.79 -24.27
N PRO A 342 -7.84 -21.84 -24.23
CA PRO A 342 -8.39 -22.38 -22.97
C PRO A 342 -7.36 -23.14 -22.12
N THR A 343 -6.25 -23.57 -22.72
CA THR A 343 -5.18 -24.31 -22.05
C THR A 343 -4.17 -23.40 -21.35
N LYS A 344 -4.02 -22.16 -21.83
CA LYS A 344 -3.07 -21.17 -21.29
C LYS A 344 -3.73 -19.93 -20.69
N GLY A 345 -4.96 -19.63 -21.12
CA GLY A 345 -5.68 -18.40 -20.80
C GLY A 345 -7.02 -18.63 -20.09
N PHE A 346 -7.83 -17.57 -20.06
CA PHE A 346 -9.10 -17.53 -19.31
C PHE A 346 -10.29 -18.11 -20.09
N GLY A 347 -10.05 -18.68 -21.28
CA GLY A 347 -11.11 -19.12 -22.18
C GLY A 347 -12.07 -17.98 -22.48
N MET A 348 -11.53 -16.83 -22.86
CA MET A 348 -12.32 -15.63 -23.15
C MET A 348 -13.40 -15.90 -24.20
N TYR A 349 -14.55 -15.24 -24.06
CA TYR A 349 -15.84 -15.46 -24.74
C TYR A 349 -16.54 -16.80 -24.49
N ARG A 350 -15.85 -17.78 -23.90
CA ARG A 350 -16.47 -19.07 -23.52
C ARG A 350 -16.79 -19.16 -22.03
N HIS A 351 -15.88 -18.69 -21.19
CA HIS A 351 -15.98 -18.77 -19.73
C HIS A 351 -15.84 -17.41 -19.05
N THR A 352 -15.23 -16.45 -19.74
CA THR A 352 -15.04 -15.09 -19.28
C THR A 352 -15.36 -14.13 -20.40
N PHE A 353 -15.96 -12.99 -20.08
CA PHE A 353 -16.31 -11.94 -21.02
C PHE A 353 -15.51 -10.66 -20.68
N PRO A 354 -14.91 -10.01 -21.69
CA PRO A 354 -14.16 -8.78 -21.48
C PRO A 354 -15.08 -7.56 -21.34
N TYR A 355 -14.75 -6.71 -20.38
CA TYR A 355 -15.39 -5.42 -20.15
C TYR A 355 -14.33 -4.32 -20.15
N VAL A 356 -14.75 -3.08 -20.39
CA VAL A 356 -13.91 -1.88 -20.27
C VAL A 356 -14.60 -0.84 -19.42
N ALA A 357 -13.88 -0.20 -18.51
CA ALA A 357 -14.35 0.98 -17.83
C ALA A 357 -13.61 2.21 -18.35
N GLU A 358 -14.36 3.15 -18.93
CA GLU A 358 -13.82 4.43 -19.39
C GLU A 358 -14.29 5.55 -18.45
N PHE A 359 -13.37 6.41 -18.03
CA PHE A 359 -13.68 7.54 -17.14
C PHE A 359 -12.74 8.71 -17.36
N ALA A 360 -13.19 9.90 -16.95
CA ALA A 360 -12.46 11.14 -17.07
C ALA A 360 -12.13 11.70 -15.68
N VAL A 361 -10.87 12.03 -15.46
CA VAL A 361 -10.36 12.64 -14.22
C VAL A 361 -10.12 14.11 -14.47
N LYS A 362 -10.90 14.96 -13.80
CA LYS A 362 -10.72 16.42 -13.83
C LYS A 362 -9.66 16.83 -12.82
N ASN A 363 -8.88 17.86 -13.13
CA ASN A 363 -7.84 18.42 -12.25
C ASN A 363 -6.78 17.39 -11.86
N TRP A 364 -6.16 16.76 -12.86
CA TRP A 364 -5.14 15.74 -12.62
C TRP A 364 -3.97 16.29 -11.78
N PRO A 365 -3.50 15.59 -10.73
CA PRO A 365 -2.45 16.08 -9.84
C PRO A 365 -1.05 15.97 -10.49
N TRP A 366 -0.78 16.79 -11.50
CA TRP A 366 0.46 16.77 -12.30
C TRP A 366 1.75 16.85 -11.48
N LYS A 367 1.73 17.50 -10.31
CA LYS A 367 2.93 17.71 -9.46
C LYS A 367 3.43 16.44 -8.74
N GLU A 368 2.59 15.42 -8.62
CA GLU A 368 2.85 14.31 -7.69
C GLU A 368 3.42 13.05 -8.36
N ASN A 369 3.56 13.02 -9.69
CA ASN A 369 3.89 11.81 -10.46
C ASN A 369 2.92 10.67 -10.12
N ALA A 370 1.64 10.98 -10.21
CA ALA A 370 0.55 10.07 -9.88
C ALA A 370 0.38 8.98 -10.96
N ALA A 371 0.00 7.79 -10.52
CA ALA A 371 -0.56 6.74 -11.37
C ALA A 371 -2.01 6.48 -10.94
N ILE A 372 -2.85 6.03 -11.86
CA ILE A 372 -4.15 5.46 -11.53
C ILE A 372 -3.95 4.02 -11.08
N TYR A 373 -4.50 3.67 -9.93
CA TYR A 373 -4.68 2.30 -9.51
C TYR A 373 -6.16 1.98 -9.59
N ALA A 374 -6.53 0.92 -10.30
CA ALA A 374 -7.91 0.53 -10.53
C ALA A 374 -8.14 -0.91 -10.11
N ILE A 375 -9.35 -1.19 -9.60
CA ILE A 375 -9.87 -2.53 -9.31
C ILE A 375 -11.26 -2.70 -9.87
N ALA A 376 -11.67 -3.93 -10.13
CA ALA A 376 -13.04 -4.24 -10.50
C ALA A 376 -13.77 -4.97 -9.36
N VAL A 377 -15.09 -4.75 -9.29
CA VAL A 377 -15.98 -5.37 -8.32
C VAL A 377 -17.13 -6.05 -9.05
N ASN A 378 -17.35 -7.32 -8.75
CA ASN A 378 -18.57 -8.01 -9.17
C ASN A 378 -19.75 -7.47 -8.34
N LYS A 379 -20.73 -6.83 -8.97
CA LYS A 379 -21.88 -6.22 -8.26
C LYS A 379 -22.75 -7.25 -7.53
N GLN A 380 -22.86 -8.47 -8.04
CA GLN A 380 -23.70 -9.51 -7.47
C GLN A 380 -23.02 -10.18 -6.27
N SER A 381 -21.75 -10.52 -6.42
CA SER A 381 -21.01 -11.31 -5.45
C SER A 381 -20.22 -10.47 -4.45
N GLY A 382 -19.97 -9.18 -4.75
CA GLY A 382 -19.08 -8.31 -3.99
C GLY A 382 -17.60 -8.68 -4.07
N ALA A 383 -17.23 -9.64 -4.92
CA ALA A 383 -15.84 -10.05 -5.10
C ALA A 383 -15.01 -8.92 -5.72
N LEU A 384 -13.85 -8.64 -5.11
CA LEU A 384 -12.89 -7.67 -5.61
C LEU A 384 -11.87 -8.36 -6.53
N SER A 385 -11.29 -7.59 -7.44
CA SER A 385 -10.15 -8.07 -8.20
C SER A 385 -8.95 -8.37 -7.28
N PRO A 386 -8.22 -9.48 -7.50
CA PRO A 386 -7.14 -9.88 -6.59
C PRO A 386 -6.02 -8.86 -6.50
N GLU A 387 -5.66 -8.28 -7.64
CA GLU A 387 -4.63 -7.26 -7.73
C GLU A 387 -5.23 -6.01 -8.41
N PRO A 388 -4.80 -4.81 -8.00
CA PRO A 388 -5.09 -3.60 -8.74
C PRO A 388 -4.20 -3.52 -9.98
N VAL A 389 -4.75 -3.01 -11.07
CA VAL A 389 -3.96 -2.60 -12.24
C VAL A 389 -3.52 -1.16 -12.07
N ALA A 390 -2.26 -0.89 -12.39
CA ALA A 390 -1.69 0.46 -12.37
C ALA A 390 -1.59 1.01 -13.79
N SER A 391 -1.83 2.31 -13.96
CA SER A 391 -1.42 3.04 -15.16
C SER A 391 0.08 3.33 -15.13
N ASP A 392 0.61 3.73 -16.28
CA ASP A 392 1.89 4.43 -16.30
C ASP A 392 1.79 5.80 -15.60
N VAL A 393 2.96 6.31 -15.20
CA VAL A 393 3.07 7.61 -14.55
C VAL A 393 2.89 8.69 -15.60
N LEU A 394 1.88 9.54 -15.41
CA LEU A 394 1.66 10.69 -16.28
C LEU A 394 2.49 11.87 -15.78
N ILE A 395 3.38 12.36 -16.63
CA ILE A 395 4.23 13.53 -16.38
C ILE A 395 3.80 14.61 -17.37
N LEU A 396 3.45 15.80 -16.86
CA LEU A 396 3.21 16.96 -17.72
C LEU A 396 4.57 17.53 -18.14
N PHE A 397 4.95 17.36 -19.40
CA PHE A 397 6.10 18.05 -19.94
C PHE A 397 5.69 19.46 -20.34
N SER A 398 6.06 20.46 -19.54
CA SER A 398 6.00 21.86 -19.95
C SER A 398 7.08 22.15 -20.99
N GLY A 399 6.88 21.68 -22.22
CA GLY A 399 7.61 22.17 -23.39
C GLY A 399 9.04 21.68 -23.61
N ARG A 400 9.53 20.63 -22.94
CA ARG A 400 10.76 19.91 -23.32
C ARG A 400 10.55 18.41 -23.11
N CYS A 401 10.72 17.61 -24.16
CA CYS A 401 10.63 16.15 -24.07
C CYS A 401 11.72 15.63 -23.12
N GLY A 402 11.35 14.73 -22.23
CA GLY A 402 12.33 13.91 -21.51
C GLY A 402 11.67 12.62 -21.07
N MET A 403 11.87 11.53 -21.81
CA MET A 403 11.37 10.24 -21.34
C MET A 403 12.23 9.74 -20.18
N VAL A 404 11.61 9.47 -19.03
CA VAL A 404 12.23 8.66 -17.99
C VAL A 404 11.85 7.20 -18.27
N HIS A 405 12.67 6.51 -19.07
CA HIS A 405 12.64 5.05 -19.11
C HIS A 405 13.50 4.52 -17.95
N ASP A 406 12.82 3.88 -16.99
CA ASP A 406 13.39 2.93 -16.03
C ASP A 406 14.52 3.45 -15.08
N VAL A 407 14.14 3.90 -13.88
CA VAL A 407 15.06 4.39 -12.82
C VAL A 407 15.74 3.23 -12.05
N SER A 408 15.86 2.04 -12.63
CA SER A 408 16.36 0.85 -11.92
C SER A 408 17.89 0.77 -11.78
N ARG A 409 18.67 1.63 -12.45
CA ARG A 409 20.13 1.62 -12.36
C ARG A 409 20.71 3.02 -12.48
N VAL A 410 21.43 3.46 -11.43
CA VAL A 410 22.76 4.11 -11.45
C VAL A 410 22.94 4.85 -10.12
N GLY A 411 23.98 4.46 -9.39
CA GLY A 411 24.33 5.02 -8.08
C GLY A 411 25.36 6.15 -8.15
N ASN A 412 25.39 6.91 -7.05
CA ASN A 412 26.47 7.70 -6.47
C ASN A 412 27.35 8.55 -7.41
N LEU A 413 27.16 9.87 -7.38
CA LEU A 413 28.28 10.83 -7.31
C LEU A 413 27.80 12.22 -6.87
N VAL A 414 28.69 12.90 -6.15
CA VAL A 414 28.50 14.08 -5.27
C VAL A 414 28.95 15.34 -5.99
N PHE A 415 28.21 16.47 -5.93
CA PHE A 415 28.75 17.85 -5.94
C PHE A 415 27.69 18.89 -5.47
N THR A 416 28.16 20.03 -4.94
CA THR A 416 27.42 21.11 -4.24
C THR A 416 27.64 22.51 -4.87
N ALA A 417 26.63 23.40 -4.87
CA ALA A 417 26.73 24.88 -4.74
C ALA A 417 25.31 25.51 -4.64
N LYS A 418 24.92 26.33 -3.65
CA LYS A 418 25.22 27.74 -3.29
C LYS A 418 24.44 28.81 -4.10
N ASN A 419 23.77 29.69 -3.35
CA ASN A 419 23.23 31.03 -3.64
C ASN A 419 21.83 31.17 -4.28
N LEU A 420 20.84 31.59 -3.46
CA LEU A 420 20.19 32.89 -3.63
C LEU A 420 19.58 33.35 -2.28
N ALA A 421 19.88 34.61 -1.96
CA ALA A 421 19.59 35.29 -0.71
C ALA A 421 18.33 36.15 -0.81
N ASN A 422 17.72 36.40 0.36
CA ASN A 422 16.72 37.43 0.69
C ASN A 422 15.34 37.27 0.02
N VAL A 423 14.23 37.34 0.74
CA VAL A 423 13.81 38.44 1.64
C VAL A 423 12.99 37.95 2.85
N ASN A 424 13.18 38.63 3.98
CA ASN A 424 12.46 38.54 5.25
C ASN A 424 10.94 38.80 5.11
N ASP A 425 10.10 38.12 5.90
CA ASP A 425 9.48 38.65 7.13
C ASP A 425 8.19 37.86 7.48
N ALA A 426 7.80 37.95 8.75
CA ALA A 426 6.56 37.50 9.42
C ALA A 426 6.72 36.39 10.49
N ARG A 427 6.72 36.92 11.72
CA ARG A 427 6.81 36.31 13.05
C ARG A 427 5.53 35.59 13.53
N LYS A 428 5.78 34.60 14.40
CA LYS A 428 5.18 34.34 15.74
C LYS A 428 3.78 33.70 15.89
N VAL A 429 3.70 32.98 17.04
CA VAL A 429 2.56 32.51 17.87
C VAL A 429 1.97 31.16 17.38
N LEU A 430 1.91 30.05 18.11
CA LEU A 430 1.63 29.78 19.54
C LEU A 430 2.57 28.70 20.14
N ARG A 431 3.02 28.93 21.38
CA ARG A 431 3.44 27.91 22.34
C ARG A 431 2.29 27.66 23.31
N LEU A 432 1.95 26.40 23.60
CA LEU A 432 1.25 25.94 24.81
C LEU A 432 1.70 24.49 25.14
N PRO A 433 1.49 23.99 26.38
CA PRO A 433 2.58 23.49 27.21
C PRO A 433 2.67 21.96 27.32
N LYS A 434 3.83 21.53 27.84
CA LYS A 434 4.12 20.18 28.34
C LYS A 434 3.18 19.78 29.48
N MET A 435 2.59 18.58 29.40
CA MET A 435 2.21 17.77 30.56
C MET A 435 2.69 16.32 30.38
N VAL A 436 3.59 15.95 31.30
CA VAL A 436 3.98 14.67 31.94
C VAL A 436 3.82 13.31 31.21
N PRO A 437 4.86 12.44 31.26
CA PRO A 437 4.86 11.12 30.63
C PRO A 437 4.48 9.99 31.60
N VAL A 438 3.54 9.13 31.23
CA VAL A 438 3.40 7.75 31.75
C VAL A 438 2.89 6.90 30.58
N PHE A 439 3.38 5.67 30.44
CA PHE A 439 3.25 4.75 29.29
C PHE A 439 4.30 4.87 28.19
N ARG A 440 5.56 4.61 28.57
CA ARG A 440 6.57 4.14 27.62
C ARG A 440 7.43 3.03 28.24
N ALA A 441 6.81 1.86 28.46
CA ALA A 441 7.53 0.63 28.80
C ALA A 441 6.67 -0.62 28.54
N ALA A 442 6.41 -0.94 27.27
CA ALA A 442 6.13 -2.30 26.77
C ALA A 442 5.70 -2.18 25.29
N ILE A 443 6.67 -1.99 24.40
CA ILE A 443 6.73 -2.32 22.95
C ILE A 443 8.04 -1.67 22.48
N SER A 444 9.17 -2.23 22.91
CA SER A 444 10.50 -1.88 22.39
C SER A 444 11.49 -2.97 22.77
N ALA A 445 11.25 -4.18 22.28
CA ALA A 445 12.24 -5.26 22.32
C ALA A 445 11.99 -6.30 21.22
N ARG A 446 11.75 -5.87 19.97
CA ARG A 446 11.93 -6.72 18.76
C ARG A 446 11.79 -5.93 17.45
N SER A 447 12.60 -4.89 17.28
CA SER A 447 12.95 -4.39 15.92
C SER A 447 14.19 -3.50 15.99
N ALA A 448 15.30 -4.06 16.48
CA ALA A 448 16.59 -3.38 16.52
C ALA A 448 17.69 -4.36 16.08
N ARG A 449 17.62 -4.80 14.83
CA ARG A 449 18.79 -5.31 14.11
C ARG A 449 18.58 -5.29 12.60
N TYR A 450 18.40 -4.10 12.02
CA TYR A 450 18.79 -3.85 10.62
C TYR A 450 19.09 -2.37 10.42
N GLY A 451 20.33 -2.07 10.05
CA GLY A 451 20.72 -0.94 9.21
C GLY A 451 20.38 0.47 9.66
N ARG A 452 21.16 1.02 10.60
CA ARG A 452 21.35 2.47 10.74
C ARG A 452 22.15 2.99 9.53
N ARG A 453 21.49 3.40 8.45
CA ARG A 453 22.10 4.25 7.41
C ARG A 453 21.41 5.61 7.38
N LYS A 454 22.27 6.62 7.27
CA LYS A 454 22.04 8.06 7.41
C LYS A 454 20.95 8.57 6.48
N GLY A 455 20.21 9.57 6.96
CA GLY A 455 19.21 10.29 6.20
C GLY A 455 19.80 10.94 4.94
N ALA A 456 19.10 10.73 3.82
CA ALA A 456 19.29 11.49 2.59
C ALA A 456 18.15 12.53 2.53
N MET A 457 18.54 13.81 2.58
CA MET A 457 17.69 14.91 2.13
C MET A 457 17.54 14.82 0.60
N MET A 458 16.39 15.33 0.17
CA MET A 458 15.73 15.16 -1.12
C MET A 458 16.05 16.35 -2.03
N GLU A 459 16.52 16.13 -3.27
CA GLU A 459 16.21 17.02 -4.41
C GLU A 459 16.51 16.43 -5.81
N ASP A 460 15.48 16.60 -6.66
CA ASP A 460 15.25 16.73 -8.11
C ASP A 460 16.01 15.96 -9.22
N ALA A 461 15.18 15.39 -10.11
CA ALA A 461 15.53 14.64 -11.30
C ALA A 461 16.04 15.53 -12.45
N LYS A 462 17.15 15.14 -13.09
CA LYS A 462 17.66 15.77 -14.31
C LYS A 462 17.04 15.09 -15.53
N LEU A 463 16.40 15.89 -16.39
CA LEU A 463 15.81 15.48 -17.67
C LEU A 463 16.91 15.02 -18.65
N ASP A 464 16.76 13.86 -19.28
CA ASP A 464 17.56 13.49 -20.46
C ASP A 464 17.21 14.44 -21.61
N THR A 465 18.17 15.23 -22.07
CA THR A 465 17.98 16.29 -23.08
C THR A 465 18.04 15.78 -24.52
N ASP A 466 18.23 14.49 -24.73
CA ASP A 466 18.46 13.87 -26.04
C ASP A 466 17.15 13.57 -26.81
N PHE A 467 15.99 14.12 -26.39
CA PHE A 467 14.68 13.92 -27.04
C PHE A 467 13.96 15.23 -27.38
N GLY A 468 13.32 15.28 -28.55
CA GLY A 468 12.46 16.37 -29.02
C GLY A 468 11.05 15.89 -29.40
N ILE A 469 10.11 16.82 -29.55
CA ILE A 469 8.72 16.50 -29.94
C ILE A 469 8.63 16.35 -31.46
N THR A 470 8.10 15.24 -31.96
CA THR A 470 7.76 15.06 -33.38
C THR A 470 6.54 15.90 -33.77
N PRO A 471 6.29 16.21 -35.05
CA PRO A 471 5.06 16.89 -35.49
C PRO A 471 3.77 16.18 -35.08
N SER A 472 3.83 14.86 -34.86
CA SER A 472 2.75 14.01 -34.34
C SER A 472 2.57 14.06 -32.82
N GLY A 473 3.38 14.81 -32.08
CA GLY A 473 3.30 14.95 -30.62
C GLY A 473 4.01 13.84 -29.81
N HIS A 474 4.66 12.88 -30.47
CA HIS A 474 5.46 11.84 -29.80
C HIS A 474 6.88 12.34 -29.51
N CYS A 475 7.48 11.93 -28.40
CA CYS A 475 8.91 12.18 -28.16
C CYS A 475 9.76 11.20 -28.98
N ALA A 476 10.70 11.73 -29.76
CA ALA A 476 11.70 10.95 -30.49
C ALA A 476 13.09 11.55 -30.24
N MET A 477 14.14 10.75 -30.47
CA MET A 477 15.51 11.22 -30.24
C MET A 477 15.82 12.44 -31.10
N CYS A 478 16.63 13.35 -30.56
CA CYS A 478 17.21 14.44 -31.33
C CYS A 478 18.10 13.89 -32.47
N GLY A 479 18.37 14.71 -33.49
CA GLY A 479 19.27 14.33 -34.58
C GLY A 479 20.64 13.88 -34.08
N SER A 480 21.34 13.01 -34.84
CA SER A 480 22.67 12.50 -34.48
C SER A 480 23.63 13.65 -34.15
N GLY A 481 24.33 13.55 -33.02
CA GLY A 481 25.26 14.59 -32.56
C GLY A 481 24.59 15.78 -31.86
N CYS A 482 23.28 15.74 -31.60
CA CYS A 482 22.57 16.77 -30.84
C CYS A 482 22.58 16.50 -29.31
N VAL A 483 22.72 17.55 -28.51
CA VAL A 483 22.63 17.55 -27.03
C VAL A 483 21.26 18.03 -26.56
N GLU A 484 20.68 19.04 -27.24
CA GLU A 484 19.40 19.65 -26.88
C GLU A 484 18.59 19.93 -28.16
N CYS A 485 17.36 19.44 -28.23
CA CYS A 485 16.40 19.81 -29.28
C CYS A 485 14.99 19.98 -28.73
N THR A 486 14.24 20.92 -29.29
CA THR A 486 12.81 21.09 -29.03
C THR A 486 11.95 20.24 -29.97
N VAL A 487 12.36 20.12 -31.23
CA VAL A 487 11.67 19.33 -32.25
C VAL A 487 12.53 18.13 -32.64
N ALA A 488 11.94 16.94 -32.70
CA ALA A 488 12.66 15.74 -33.12
C ALA A 488 13.22 15.92 -34.54
N GLY A 489 14.52 15.68 -34.70
CA GLY A 489 15.25 15.87 -35.95
C GLY A 489 15.87 17.26 -36.15
N SER A 490 15.52 18.27 -35.35
CA SER A 490 16.29 19.52 -35.26
C SER A 490 17.25 19.48 -34.08
N CYS A 491 18.16 20.45 -34.02
CA CYS A 491 19.07 20.62 -32.90
C CYS A 491 19.26 22.10 -32.56
N GLU A 492 19.28 22.40 -31.26
CA GLU A 492 19.62 23.72 -30.73
C GLU A 492 21.09 23.76 -30.29
N LYS A 493 21.64 22.62 -29.86
CA LYS A 493 23.01 22.53 -29.34
C LYS A 493 23.67 21.20 -29.68
N CYS A 494 24.82 21.25 -30.36
CA CYS A 494 25.55 20.06 -30.79
C CYS A 494 26.54 19.54 -29.73
N LYS A 495 26.83 18.22 -29.79
CA LYS A 495 27.87 17.54 -29.02
C LYS A 495 29.24 18.04 -29.50
N GLY A 496 30.27 17.98 -28.64
CA GLY A 496 31.63 18.32 -29.06
C GLY A 496 32.07 17.50 -30.27
N GLY A 497 32.75 18.13 -31.24
CA GLY A 497 33.05 17.53 -32.54
C GLY A 497 31.93 17.64 -33.58
N PHE A 498 30.84 18.37 -33.29
CA PHE A 498 29.79 18.71 -34.25
C PHE A 498 29.52 20.22 -34.25
N VAL A 499 29.14 20.77 -35.40
CA VAL A 499 28.71 22.16 -35.58
C VAL A 499 27.26 22.22 -36.07
N LEU A 500 26.52 23.23 -35.62
CA LEU A 500 25.12 23.43 -35.99
C LEU A 500 25.02 24.09 -37.37
N VAL A 501 24.48 23.36 -38.35
CA VAL A 501 24.27 23.84 -39.72
C VAL A 501 22.80 23.63 -40.08
N ASN A 502 22.06 24.72 -40.31
CA ASN A 502 20.63 24.69 -40.67
C ASN A 502 19.75 23.85 -39.73
N GLY A 503 20.01 23.92 -38.42
CA GLY A 503 19.24 23.16 -37.43
C GLY A 503 19.60 21.68 -37.33
N ALA A 504 20.66 21.21 -37.99
CA ALA A 504 21.20 19.85 -37.85
C ALA A 504 22.67 19.90 -37.40
N CYS A 505 23.08 18.95 -36.58
CA CYS A 505 24.48 18.80 -36.18
C CYS A 505 25.25 18.03 -37.23
N GLN A 506 26.28 18.66 -37.80
CA GLN A 506 27.20 18.03 -38.74
C GLN A 506 28.57 17.86 -38.10
N ALA A 507 29.25 16.75 -38.40
CA ALA A 507 30.55 16.47 -37.81
C ALA A 507 31.60 17.49 -38.27
N CYS A 508 32.48 17.87 -37.34
CA CYS A 508 33.72 18.56 -37.64
C CYS A 508 34.68 17.64 -38.41
N GLY A 509 35.77 18.19 -38.96
CA GLY A 509 36.83 17.37 -39.57
C GLY A 509 37.40 16.33 -38.61
N ASP A 510 38.01 15.27 -39.14
CA ASP A 510 38.57 14.19 -38.32
C ASP A 510 39.55 14.75 -37.28
N LYS A 511 39.40 14.28 -36.02
CA LYS A 511 40.19 14.69 -34.85
C LYS A 511 39.98 16.14 -34.39
N CYS A 512 38.93 16.80 -34.88
CA CYS A 512 38.62 18.16 -34.48
C CYS A 512 37.72 18.24 -33.24
N GLY A 513 38.12 19.06 -32.26
CA GLY A 513 37.29 19.30 -31.07
C GLY A 513 36.19 20.37 -31.28
N LYS A 514 36.44 21.35 -32.17
CA LYS A 514 35.55 22.51 -32.41
C LYS A 514 35.68 23.01 -33.87
N CYS A 515 34.55 23.33 -34.49
CA CYS A 515 34.46 23.83 -35.86
C CYS A 515 33.31 24.83 -36.07
N GLU A 516 32.96 25.57 -35.01
CA GLU A 516 31.90 26.58 -34.98
C GLU A 516 32.12 27.73 -35.99
N THR A 517 33.36 28.18 -36.18
CA THR A 517 33.68 29.27 -37.16
C THR A 517 33.99 28.77 -38.57
N SER A 518 34.61 27.59 -38.69
CA SER A 518 35.13 27.05 -39.94
C SER A 518 34.10 26.21 -40.69
N GLY A 519 33.04 25.79 -39.99
CA GLY A 519 31.99 24.98 -40.54
C GLY A 519 32.34 23.49 -40.63
N PRO A 520 31.41 22.70 -41.18
CA PRO A 520 31.52 21.25 -41.22
C PRO A 520 32.76 20.79 -42.00
N GLY A 521 33.42 19.75 -41.52
CA GLY A 521 34.64 19.21 -42.13
C GLY A 521 35.93 20.03 -41.92
N SER A 522 35.88 21.17 -41.23
CA SER A 522 37.04 22.03 -40.96
C SER A 522 37.30 22.20 -39.45
N CYS A 523 38.42 22.84 -39.06
CA CYS A 523 38.76 23.12 -37.66
C CYS A 523 39.00 24.61 -37.44
N ASP A 524 38.41 25.14 -36.36
CA ASP A 524 38.59 26.55 -35.96
C ASP A 524 39.99 26.83 -35.47
N ASP A 525 40.48 25.89 -34.67
CA ASP A 525 41.82 25.94 -34.12
C ASP A 525 42.60 24.76 -34.69
N PHE A 526 43.62 25.05 -35.50
CA PHE A 526 44.82 24.19 -35.56
C PHE A 526 45.67 24.34 -34.28
N GLY A 527 45.08 24.86 -33.20
CA GLY A 527 45.71 25.32 -31.97
C GLY A 527 46.01 24.20 -30.96
N ALA A 528 47.29 23.83 -30.91
CA ALA A 528 48.04 23.63 -29.67
C ALA A 528 47.58 22.54 -28.67
N ARG A 529 46.95 21.45 -29.14
CA ARG A 529 46.89 20.18 -28.37
C ARG A 529 47.63 18.99 -29.01
N SER A 530 48.39 19.23 -30.07
CA SER A 530 49.22 18.23 -30.76
C SER A 530 50.74 18.37 -30.50
N VAL A 531 51.17 19.07 -29.43
CA VAL A 531 52.60 19.18 -29.06
C VAL A 531 53.00 18.28 -27.88
N PHE A 532 52.09 17.51 -27.28
CA PHE A 532 52.43 16.51 -26.26
C PHE A 532 51.59 15.24 -26.42
N LEU A 533 51.86 14.47 -27.48
CA LEU A 533 51.97 13.00 -27.46
C LEU A 533 52.22 12.50 -28.90
N VAL A 534 53.43 12.73 -29.44
CA VAL A 534 54.00 11.76 -30.40
C VAL A 534 54.74 10.73 -29.55
N ARG A 535 53.95 9.94 -28.83
CA ARG A 535 54.33 8.61 -28.36
C ARG A 535 53.44 7.63 -29.12
N LEU A 536 53.53 7.71 -30.44
CA LEU A 536 53.07 6.66 -31.34
C LEU A 536 54.06 5.51 -31.14
N ILE A 537 53.63 4.56 -30.33
CA ILE A 537 54.08 3.18 -30.35
C ILE A 537 54.03 2.78 -31.83
N CYS A 538 55.17 2.40 -32.44
CA CYS A 538 55.11 1.72 -33.74
C CYS A 538 54.24 0.47 -33.45
N ASP A 539 53.04 0.41 -34.01
CA ASP A 539 52.02 -0.58 -33.63
C ASP A 539 52.61 -1.99 -33.67
N SER A 540 52.38 -2.70 -32.57
CA SER A 540 52.84 -4.02 -32.20
C SER A 540 52.66 -5.08 -33.30
N GLY A 541 53.63 -5.16 -34.20
CA GLY A 541 53.89 -6.29 -35.08
C GLY A 541 55.39 -6.63 -35.04
N PRO A 542 55.79 -7.90 -35.23
CA PRO A 542 57.19 -8.32 -35.12
C PRO A 542 58.08 -7.55 -36.11
N GLY A 543 59.26 -7.13 -35.65
CA GLY A 543 60.35 -6.69 -36.53
C GLY A 543 60.50 -5.20 -36.82
N TRP A 544 60.23 -4.29 -35.86
CA TRP A 544 60.48 -2.84 -36.04
C TRP A 544 61.41 -2.25 -34.98
N LEU A 545 62.33 -1.39 -35.45
CA LEU A 545 63.31 -0.68 -34.63
C LEU A 545 62.93 0.79 -34.44
N GLN A 546 63.13 1.31 -33.23
CA GLN A 546 62.85 2.71 -32.87
C GLN A 546 64.15 3.48 -32.67
N ASP A 547 64.65 4.12 -33.73
CA ASP A 547 65.72 5.10 -33.61
C ASP A 547 65.35 6.42 -34.29
N SER A 548 65.59 7.52 -33.58
CA SER A 548 65.46 8.92 -34.03
C SER A 548 64.38 9.23 -35.10
N LEU A 549 63.11 9.19 -34.66
CA LEU A 549 61.91 9.75 -35.33
C LEU A 549 61.41 9.05 -36.61
N VAL A 550 61.98 7.92 -37.04
CA VAL A 550 61.48 7.15 -38.19
C VAL A 550 61.46 5.65 -37.85
N CYS A 551 60.31 4.98 -37.89
CA CYS A 551 60.24 3.52 -37.70
C CYS A 551 60.89 2.84 -38.93
N ARG A 552 61.84 1.91 -38.70
CA ARG A 552 62.47 1.08 -39.74
C ARG A 552 62.32 -0.41 -39.40
N PRO A 553 62.19 -1.30 -40.40
CA PRO A 553 62.14 -2.74 -40.13
C PRO A 553 63.51 -3.24 -39.65
N CYS A 554 63.50 -4.27 -38.79
CA CYS A 554 64.71 -4.97 -38.37
C CYS A 554 65.48 -5.50 -39.59
N SER A 555 66.80 -5.54 -39.50
CA SER A 555 67.66 -6.04 -40.59
C SER A 555 67.48 -7.54 -40.84
N ASP A 556 67.00 -8.29 -39.84
CA ASP A 556 66.65 -9.71 -39.93
C ASP A 556 65.12 -9.88 -39.90
N PRO A 557 64.49 -10.48 -40.93
CA PRO A 557 63.05 -10.62 -41.01
C PRO A 557 62.45 -11.65 -40.03
N GLU A 558 63.26 -12.53 -39.42
CA GLU A 558 62.77 -13.51 -38.42
C GLU A 558 62.79 -12.95 -36.99
N CYS A 559 63.27 -11.73 -36.81
CA CYS A 559 63.44 -11.08 -35.52
C CYS A 559 62.11 -10.55 -34.97
N THR A 560 61.72 -10.98 -33.76
CA THR A 560 60.50 -10.50 -33.10
C THR A 560 60.64 -9.08 -32.57
N SER A 561 61.84 -8.73 -32.07
CA SER A 561 62.20 -7.44 -31.47
C SER A 561 63.69 -7.17 -31.70
N CYS A 562 64.05 -5.96 -32.12
CA CYS A 562 65.44 -5.53 -32.22
C CYS A 562 65.61 -4.11 -31.64
N ASP A 563 66.73 -3.86 -30.97
CA ASP A 563 67.04 -2.59 -30.31
C ASP A 563 68.18 -1.80 -31.00
N ARG A 564 68.95 -2.42 -31.92
CA ARG A 564 69.93 -1.75 -32.81
C ARG A 564 69.90 -2.22 -34.27
N GLU A 565 70.23 -1.32 -35.21
CA GLU A 565 70.43 -1.68 -36.63
C GLU A 565 71.72 -2.52 -36.79
N GLY A 566 71.61 -3.75 -37.30
CA GLY A 566 72.75 -4.62 -37.63
C GLY A 566 72.41 -6.13 -37.58
N PRO A 567 73.17 -7.01 -38.25
CA PRO A 567 73.00 -8.45 -38.11
C PRO A 567 73.43 -8.90 -36.69
N GLY A 568 72.52 -9.57 -35.96
CA GLY A 568 72.77 -10.14 -34.63
C GLY A 568 72.20 -9.37 -33.43
N SER A 569 71.30 -8.40 -33.63
CA SER A 569 70.67 -7.57 -32.58
C SER A 569 69.22 -7.99 -32.24
N CYS A 570 68.94 -9.30 -32.27
CA CYS A 570 67.64 -9.83 -31.84
C CYS A 570 67.65 -10.14 -30.34
N ASP A 571 66.70 -9.55 -29.62
CA ASP A 571 66.56 -9.70 -28.16
C ASP A 571 65.79 -10.98 -27.80
N ASP A 572 66.30 -12.16 -28.17
CA ASP A 572 65.72 -13.44 -27.76
C ASP A 572 66.74 -14.26 -26.95
N GLU A 573 66.88 -13.95 -25.65
CA GLU A 573 67.27 -14.96 -24.66
C GLU A 573 66.02 -15.75 -24.24
N VAL A 574 65.68 -16.77 -25.03
CA VAL A 574 64.79 -17.84 -24.55
C VAL A 574 65.61 -18.72 -23.61
N LEU A 575 65.51 -18.44 -22.31
CA LEU A 575 65.87 -19.40 -21.26
C LEU A 575 65.06 -20.69 -21.45
N GLN A 576 65.75 -21.77 -21.81
CA GLN A 576 65.36 -23.13 -21.44
C GLN A 576 65.84 -23.44 -20.02
#